data_AF-A0AAP4DJC6-F1
#
_entry.id   AF-A0AAP4DJC6-F1
#
_cell.length_a   1.000
_cell.length_b   1.000
_cell.length_c   1.000
_cell.angle_alpha   90.00
_cell.angle_beta   90.00
_cell.angle_gamma   90.00
#
_symmetry.space_group_name_H-M   'P 1'
#
loop_
_entity.id
_entity.type
_entity.pdbx_description
1 polymer ?
#
loop_
_entity_poly.entity_id
_entity_poly.type
_entity_poly.pdbx_seq_one_letter_code
_entity_poly.pdbx_strand_id
1 'polypeptide(L)' 'MVVHHLKIYPEYYEAVWKDVKKFEIRKNDRFYVVGDTLVLHEWMDGFTGRKLEAQIIYITDYKQRPGYVVLGIERIKG' A
#
# COMPACT_ATOMS: atom_id res chain seq x y z
N MET A 1 -4.56 -13.33 7.62
CA MET A 1 -3.98 -12.70 6.43
C MET A 1 -5.11 -12.36 5.48
N VAL A 2 -5.30 -11.08 5.23
CA VAL A 2 -6.36 -10.53 4.38
C VAL A 2 -5.72 -9.81 3.19
N VAL A 3 -6.42 -9.83 2.05
CA VAL A 3 -6.00 -9.12 0.84
C VAL A 3 -6.80 -7.83 0.72
N HIS A 4 -6.12 -6.69 0.68
CA HIS A 4 -6.71 -5.36 0.59
C HIS A 4 -6.51 -4.77 -0.81
N HIS A 5 -7.60 -4.55 -1.53
CA HIS A 5 -7.57 -3.86 -2.82
C HIS A 5 -7.65 -2.36 -2.62
N LEU A 6 -6.62 -1.64 -3.07
CA LEU A 6 -6.45 -0.21 -2.87
C LEU A 6 -6.07 0.50 -4.16
N LYS A 7 -6.55 1.73 -4.33
CA LYS A 7 -6.12 2.61 -5.41
C LYS A 7 -4.80 3.30 -5.04
N ILE A 8 -3.98 3.58 -6.04
CA ILE A 8 -2.75 4.37 -5.92
C ILE A 8 -2.57 5.23 -7.17
N TYR A 9 -2.16 6.49 -7.01
CA TYR A 9 -1.89 7.36 -8.16
C TYR A 9 -0.61 6.93 -8.90
N PRO A 10 -0.47 7.21 -10.21
CA PRO A 10 0.66 6.75 -11.01
C PRO A 10 2.03 7.10 -10.46
N GLU A 11 2.20 8.31 -9.91
CA GLU A 11 3.47 8.75 -9.34
C GLU A 11 3.95 7.85 -8.18
N TYR A 12 3.03 7.42 -7.31
CA TYR A 12 3.35 6.54 -6.19
C TYR A 12 3.41 5.08 -6.63
N TYR A 13 2.56 4.66 -7.57
CA TYR A 13 2.63 3.32 -8.14
C TYR A 13 4.02 3.06 -8.72
N GLU A 14 4.51 3.98 -9.53
CA GLU A 14 5.82 3.89 -10.16
C GLU A 14 6.96 3.86 -9.12
N ALA A 15 6.84 4.63 -8.03
CA ALA A 15 7.82 4.61 -6.94
C ALA A 15 7.84 3.28 -6.18
N VAL A 16 6.68 2.64 -5.96
CA VAL A 16 6.59 1.30 -5.34
C VAL A 16 7.08 0.22 -6.31
N TRP A 17 6.70 0.32 -7.58
CA TRP A 17 7.14 -0.59 -8.65
C TRP A 17 8.67 -0.65 -8.77
N LYS A 18 9.32 0.54 -8.75
CA LYS A 18 10.78 0.72 -8.75
C LYS A 18 11.45 0.38 -7.42
N ASP A 19 10.72 -0.08 -6.41
CA ASP A 19 11.22 -0.43 -5.08
C ASP A 19 11.87 0.76 -4.32
N VAL A 20 11.55 1.99 -4.71
CA VAL A 20 12.04 3.23 -4.06
C VAL A 20 11.15 3.60 -2.87
N LYS A 21 9.83 3.46 -3.04
CA LYS A 21 8.83 3.71 -1.99
C LYS A 21 8.44 2.40 -1.31
N LYS A 22 8.94 2.19 -0.09
CA LYS A 22 8.72 0.97 0.71
C LYS A 22 7.67 1.14 1.81
N PHE A 23 6.74 2.07 1.64
CA PHE A 23 5.67 2.33 2.60
C PHE A 23 4.40 2.86 1.94
N GLU A 24 3.26 2.68 2.59
CA GLU A 24 1.97 3.32 2.30
C GLU A 24 1.48 4.10 3.52
N ILE A 25 0.86 5.26 3.32
CA ILE A 25 0.19 5.99 4.41
C ILE A 25 -1.31 5.89 4.18
N ARG A 26 -2.05 5.32 5.14
CA ARG A 26 -3.46 4.99 4.98
C ARG A 26 -4.25 5.30 6.24
N LYS A 27 -5.53 5.65 6.07
CA LYS A 27 -6.50 5.56 7.17
C LYS A 27 -6.65 4.08 7.54
N ASN A 28 -6.57 3.74 8.82
CA ASN A 28 -6.72 2.38 9.31
C ASN A 28 -8.20 2.00 9.48
N ASP A 29 -9.00 2.17 8.44
CA ASP A 29 -10.43 1.80 8.40
C ASP A 29 -10.67 0.35 7.97
N ARG A 30 -9.59 -0.42 7.78
CA ARG A 30 -9.59 -1.83 7.37
C ARG A 30 -8.93 -2.77 8.38
N PHE A 31 -8.52 -2.23 9.53
CA PHE A 31 -7.78 -2.97 10.55
C PHE A 31 -6.57 -3.72 9.99
N TYR A 32 -5.69 -2.98 9.28
CA TYR A 32 -4.49 -3.57 8.68
C TYR A 32 -3.63 -4.25 9.75
N VAL A 33 -3.12 -5.44 9.43
CA VAL A 33 -2.16 -6.16 10.28
C VAL A 33 -0.90 -6.55 9.51
N VAL A 34 0.21 -6.73 10.23
CA VAL A 34 1.44 -7.28 9.64
C VAL A 34 1.14 -8.66 9.05
N GLY A 35 1.66 -8.91 7.86
CA GLY A 35 1.42 -10.13 7.08
C GLY A 35 0.32 -9.99 6.02
N ASP A 36 -0.57 -9.00 6.12
CA ASP A 36 -1.59 -8.75 5.09
C ASP A 36 -1.00 -8.35 3.74
N THR A 37 -1.75 -8.58 2.66
CA THR A 37 -1.34 -8.23 1.30
C THR A 37 -2.10 -6.99 0.82
N LEU A 38 -1.39 -6.03 0.25
CA LEU A 38 -1.95 -4.91 -0.50
C LEU A 38 -1.87 -5.22 -1.99
N VAL A 39 -3.01 -5.17 -2.68
CA VAL A 39 -3.07 -5.13 -4.14
C VAL A 39 -3.29 -3.67 -4.54
N LEU A 40 -2.23 -3.02 -5.00
CA LEU A 40 -2.23 -1.61 -5.37
C LEU A 40 -2.59 -1.50 -6.86
N HIS A 41 -3.80 -0.99 -7.13
CA HIS A 41 -4.31 -0.72 -8.47
C HIS A 41 -3.96 0.71 -8.87
N GLU A 42 -3.18 0.88 -9.92
CA GLU A 42 -2.90 2.21 -10.44
C GLU A 42 -4.20 2.86 -10.94
N TRP A 43 -4.42 4.10 -10.52
CA TRP A 43 -5.67 4.81 -10.72
C TRP A 43 -5.43 6.28 -11.11
N MET A 44 -5.97 6.71 -12.25
CA MET A 44 -6.10 8.12 -12.65
C MET A 44 -7.59 8.49 -12.71
N ASP A 45 -8.18 8.50 -13.90
CA ASP A 45 -9.64 8.64 -14.12
C ASP A 45 -10.36 7.28 -14.13
N GLY A 46 -9.60 6.21 -13.89
CA GLY A 46 -10.04 4.82 -13.90
C GLY A 46 -8.87 3.90 -13.59
N PHE A 47 -9.15 2.61 -13.48
CA PHE A 47 -8.10 1.60 -13.40
C PHE A 47 -7.32 1.57 -14.72
N THR A 48 -5.99 1.70 -14.66
CA THR A 48 -5.15 1.75 -15.86
C THR A 48 -4.81 0.38 -16.43
N GLY A 49 -5.15 -0.70 -15.72
CA GLY A 49 -4.72 -2.07 -16.01
C GLY A 49 -3.47 -2.50 -15.23
N ARG A 50 -2.72 -1.55 -14.64
CA ARG A 50 -1.51 -1.85 -13.86
C ARG A 50 -1.84 -2.09 -12.39
N LYS A 51 -1.37 -3.21 -11.85
CA LYS A 51 -1.43 -3.52 -10.42
C LYS A 51 -0.10 -4.08 -9.93
N LEU A 52 0.16 -3.98 -8.65
CA LEU A 52 1.27 -4.69 -7.99
C LEU A 52 0.81 -5.22 -6.64
N GLU A 53 1.52 -6.23 -6.14
CA GLU A 53 1.25 -6.85 -4.85
C GLU A 53 2.40 -6.57 -3.88
N ALA A 54 2.06 -6.26 -2.64
CA ALA A 54 3.04 -6.01 -1.58
C ALA A 54 2.53 -6.55 -0.25
N GLN A 55 3.41 -7.11 0.58
CA GLN A 55 3.06 -7.54 1.92
C GLN A 55 3.35 -6.43 2.93
N ILE A 56 2.49 -6.26 3.92
CA ILE A 56 2.74 -5.37 5.06
C ILE A 56 3.73 -6.05 6.01
N ILE A 57 4.92 -5.47 6.17
CA ILE A 57 5.99 -5.98 7.03
C ILE A 57 6.14 -5.19 8.33
N TYR A 58 5.56 -3.98 8.40
CA TYR A 58 5.62 -3.11 9.57
C TYR A 58 4.42 -2.16 9.61
N ILE A 59 3.96 -1.79 10.81
CA ILE A 59 2.89 -0.81 11.00
C ILE A 59 3.27 0.13 12.15
N THR A 60 3.05 1.43 11.97
CA THR A 60 3.14 2.42 13.06
C THR A 60 2.13 3.53 12.88
N ASP A 61 1.62 4.08 13.98
CA ASP A 61 0.82 5.30 14.04
C ASP A 61 1.64 6.51 14.56
N TYR A 62 2.96 6.35 14.75
CA TYR A 62 3.81 7.38 15.32
C TYR A 62 3.74 8.68 14.52
N LYS A 63 3.31 9.75 15.21
CA LYS A 63 3.13 11.12 14.68
C LYS A 63 2.21 11.20 13.45
N GLN A 64 1.33 10.21 13.25
CA GLN A 64 0.29 10.26 12.22
C GLN A 64 -0.92 11.07 12.69
N ARG A 65 -1.75 11.51 11.74
CA ARG A 65 -3.07 12.08 12.06
C ARG A 65 -3.95 10.99 12.71
N PRO A 66 -4.95 11.36 13.53
CA PRO A 66 -5.85 10.39 14.16
C PRO A 66 -6.43 9.40 13.14
N GLY A 67 -6.27 8.11 13.42
CA GLY A 67 -6.74 7.01 12.58
C GLY A 67 -5.92 6.74 11.31
N TYR A 68 -4.75 7.38 11.13
CA TYR A 68 -3.81 7.07 10.05
C TYR A 68 -2.63 6.23 10.54
N VAL A 69 -2.11 5.39 9.65
CA VAL A 69 -0.95 4.53 9.88
C VAL A 69 0.02 4.62 8.70
N VAL A 70 1.30 4.40 9.00
CA VAL A 70 2.32 4.07 8.01
C VAL A 70 2.44 2.56 7.95
N LEU A 71 2.22 1.98 6.78
CA LEU A 71 2.40 0.58 6.47
C LEU A 71 3.75 0.42 5.78
N GLY A 72 4.75 -0.14 6.45
CA GLY A 72 5.97 -0.60 5.77
C GLY A 72 5.63 -1.80 4.90
N ILE A 73 6.05 -1.78 3.64
CA ILE A 73 5.68 -2.79 2.65
C ILE A 73 6.89 -3.37 1.93
N GLU A 74 6.80 -4.65 1.59
CA GLU A 74 7.74 -5.34 0.71
C GLU A 74 7.00 -5.80 -0.55
N ARG A 75 7.48 -5.39 -1.73
CA ARG A 75 6.86 -5.76 -3.01
C ARG A 75 7.10 -7.25 -3.27
N ILE A 76 6.01 -7.99 -3.53
CA ILE A 76 6.09 -9.39 -3.93
C ILE A 76 6.58 -9.40 -5.39
N LYS A 77 7.77 -9.96 -5.60
CA LYS A 77 8.33 -10.15 -6.94
C LYS A 77 7.88 -11.53 -7.44
N GLY A 78 7.16 -11.54 -8.55
CA GLY A 78 6.93 -12.75 -9.36
C GLY A 78 8.15 -13.10 -10.19
#